data_AF-A0A7W0NKM4-F1
#
_entry.id   AF-A0A7W0NKM4-F1
#
_cell.length_a   1.000
_cell.length_b   1.000
_cell.length_c   1.000
_cell.angle_alpha   90.00
_cell.angle_beta   90.00
_cell.angle_gamma   90.00
#
_symmetry.space_group_name_H-M   'P 1'
#
loop_
_entity.id
_entity.type
_entity.pdbx_description
1 polymer ?
#
loop_
_entity_poly.entity_id
_entity_poly.type
_entity_poly.pdbx_seq_one_letter_code
_entity_poly.pdbx_strand_id
1 'polypeptide(L)' 'MTKRNLEGSARRLHQHKAVFAHALRQHAGIPYEVEQKICSDCRRILDERTVRRAVA' A
#
# COMPACT_ATOMS: atom_id res chain seq x y z
N MET A 1 23.29 23.77 4.97
CA MET A 1 22.52 23.58 3.71
C MET A 1 21.92 22.18 3.69
N THR A 2 20.78 21.96 4.35
CA THR A 2 20.12 20.63 4.39
C THR A 2 18.96 20.63 3.42
N LYS A 3 19.15 20.00 2.26
CA LYS A 3 18.13 19.86 1.20
C LYS A 3 17.02 18.94 1.68
N ARG A 4 16.04 19.48 2.40
CA ARG A 4 14.87 18.73 2.90
C ARG A 4 13.93 18.47 1.72
N ASN A 5 13.93 17.23 1.24
CA ASN A 5 12.73 16.46 0.89
C ASN A 5 11.62 17.23 0.12
N LEU A 6 11.88 17.67 -1.12
CA LEU A 6 10.81 18.10 -2.05
C LEU A 6 10.10 16.93 -2.76
N GLU A 7 10.53 15.68 -2.54
CA GLU A 7 9.92 14.49 -3.12
C GLU A 7 8.50 14.20 -2.58
N GLY A 8 8.09 14.90 -1.52
CA GLY A 8 6.78 14.75 -0.88
C GLY A 8 5.65 15.59 -1.46
N SER A 9 5.92 16.59 -2.32
CA SER A 9 4.88 17.49 -2.86
C SER A 9 4.36 17.08 -4.24
N ALA A 10 5.24 16.58 -5.13
CA ALA A 10 4.80 16.06 -6.43
C ALA A 10 3.88 14.82 -6.27
N ARG A 11 4.15 13.98 -5.26
CA ARG A 11 3.28 12.85 -4.88
C ARG A 11 1.93 13.24 -4.27
N ARG A 12 1.69 14.50 -3.89
CA ARG A 12 0.39 14.92 -3.31
C ARG A 12 -0.60 15.46 -4.34
N LEU A 13 -0.11 15.98 -5.46
CA LEU A 13 -0.92 16.59 -6.52
C LEU A 13 -0.91 15.73 -7.79
N HIS A 14 -1.25 14.45 -7.65
CA HIS A 14 -1.47 13.60 -8.82
C HIS A 14 -2.79 12.83 -8.66
N GLN A 15 -3.37 12.45 -9.78
CA GLN A 15 -4.54 11.58 -9.79
C GLN A 15 -4.10 10.17 -9.43
N HIS A 16 -4.62 9.64 -8.32
CA HIS A 16 -4.28 8.31 -7.87
C HIS A 16 -4.81 7.25 -8.84
N LYS A 17 -3.89 6.62 -9.58
CA LYS A 17 -4.21 5.42 -10.36
C LYS A 17 -4.16 4.19 -9.48
N ALA A 18 -5.34 3.69 -9.12
CA ALA A 18 -5.48 2.52 -8.26
C ALA A 18 -5.09 1.24 -8.99
N VAL A 19 -4.26 0.42 -8.34
CA VAL A 19 -3.94 -0.95 -8.75
C VAL A 19 -4.07 -1.87 -7.54
N PHE A 20 -4.51 -3.11 -7.77
CA PHE A 20 -4.66 -4.11 -6.71
C PHE A 20 -3.36 -4.90 -6.58
N ALA A 21 -2.88 -5.03 -5.35
CA ALA A 21 -1.71 -5.80 -5.00
C ALA A 21 -2.08 -6.80 -3.89
N HIS A 22 -1.74 -8.07 -4.09
CA HIS A 22 -1.88 -9.08 -3.05
C HIS A 22 -0.61 -9.10 -2.20
N ALA A 23 -0.79 -8.92 -0.90
CA ALA A 23 0.29 -8.97 0.07
C ALA A 23 -0.01 -10.02 1.14
N LEU A 24 1.01 -10.75 1.55
CA LEU A 24 0.94 -11.62 2.71
C LEU A 24 1.32 -10.81 3.95
N ARG A 25 0.39 -10.71 4.89
CA ARG A 25 0.60 -10.11 6.20
C ARG A 25 0.59 -11.19 7.26
N GLN A 26 1.26 -10.94 8.37
CA GLN A 26 1.16 -11.78 9.55
C GLN A 26 0.48 -10.98 10.65
N HIS A 27 -0.58 -11.54 11.23
CA HIS A 27 -1.27 -10.96 12.38
C HIS A 27 -1.40 -12.03 13.46
N ALA A 28 -0.86 -11.75 14.65
CA ALA A 28 -0.82 -12.69 15.77
C ALA A 28 -0.23 -14.09 15.41
N GLY A 29 0.79 -14.12 14.54
CA GLY A 29 1.42 -15.37 14.08
C GLY A 29 0.65 -16.14 13.01
N ILE A 30 -0.53 -15.68 12.61
CA ILE A 30 -1.32 -16.28 11.54
C ILE A 30 -1.08 -15.49 10.24
N PRO A 31 -0.71 -16.16 9.13
CA PRO A 31 -0.61 -15.50 7.83
C PRO A 31 -2.01 -15.18 7.26
N TYR A 32 -2.15 -13.96 6.74
CA TYR A 32 -3.34 -13.48 6.07
C TYR A 32 -2.96 -12.93 4.70
N GLU A 33 -3.74 -13.26 3.70
CA GLU A 33 -3.69 -12.61 2.41
C GLU A 33 -4.57 -11.36 2.46
N VAL A 34 -3.95 -10.21 2.18
CA VAL A 34 -4.63 -8.93 2.04
C VAL A 34 -4.51 -8.44 0.60
N GLU A 35 -5.58 -7.86 0.10
CA GLU A 35 -5.59 -7.13 -1.15
C GLU A 35 -5.51 -5.64 -0.81
N GLN A 36 -4.43 -5.02 -1.24
CA GLN A 36 -4.20 -3.60 -1.07
C GLN A 36 -4.47 -2.90 -2.40
N LYS A 37 -5.34 -1.92 -2.37
CA LYS A 37 -5.51 -0.97 -3.45
C LYS A 37 -4.44 0.10 -3.28
N ILE A 38 -3.37 0.01 -4.05
CA ILE A 38 -2.26 0.96 -4.01
C ILE A 38 -2.30 1.92 -5.19
N CYS A 39 -1.76 3.11 -5.02
CA CYS A 39 -1.48 3.99 -6.15
C CYS A 39 -0.22 3.52 -6.86
N SER A 40 -0.27 3.30 -8.18
CA SER A 40 0.92 2.88 -8.95
C SER A 40 2.06 3.92 -8.91
N ASP A 41 1.72 5.20 -8.82
CA ASP A 41 2.68 6.30 -8.89
C ASP A 41 3.36 6.58 -7.54
N CYS A 42 2.56 6.85 -6.51
CA CYS A 42 3.07 7.20 -5.19
C CYS A 42 3.17 6.01 -4.22
N ARG A 43 2.68 4.83 -4.60
CA ARG A 43 2.59 3.61 -3.77
C ARG A 43 1.83 3.80 -2.47
N ARG A 44 0.96 4.82 -2.41
CA ARG A 44 0.08 5.06 -1.27
C ARG A 44 -1.03 4.02 -1.27
N ILE A 45 -1.28 3.42 -0.11
CA ILE A 45 -2.44 2.55 0.10
C ILE A 45 -3.68 3.45 0.14
N LEU A 46 -4.60 3.22 -0.79
CA LEU A 46 -5.89 3.89 -0.91
C LEU A 46 -6.98 3.12 -0.16
N ASP A 47 -6.89 1.79 -0.19
CA ASP A 47 -7.78 0.86 0.50
C ASP A 47 -7.03 -0.45 0.79
N GLU A 48 -7.39 -1.13 1.87
CA GLU A 48 -6.84 -2.44 2.23
C GLU A 48 -7.96 -3.34 2.71
N ARG A 49 -8.04 -4.55 2.15
CA ARG A 49 -9.03 -5.56 2.53
C ARG A 49 -8.37 -6.90 2.77
N THR A 50 -8.68 -7.51 3.91
CA THR A 50 -8.33 -8.91 4.17
C THR A 50 -9.15 -9.82 3.26
N VAL A 51 -8.48 -10.59 2.40
CA VAL A 51 -9.15 -11.49 1.45
C VAL A 51 -9.33 -12.87 2.05
N ARG A 52 -8.26 -13.43 2.65
CA ARG A 52 -8.30 -14.77 3.25
C ARG A 52 -7.36 -14.88 4.42
N ARG A 53 -7.77 -15.69 5.41
CA ARG A 53 -6.85 -16.29 6.37
C ARG A 53 -6.15 -17.44 5.66
N ALA A 54 -4.82 -17.41 5.54
CA ALA A 54 -4.08 -18.58 5.14
C ALA A 54 -4.02 -19.51 6.35
N VAL A 55 -4.90 -20.51 6.39
CA VAL A 55 -4.79 -21.61 7.33
C VAL A 55 -3.88 -22.62 6.65
N ALA A 56 -2.62 -22.67 7.08
CA ALA A 56 -1.65 -23.66 6.64
C ALA A 56 -1.97 -25.02 7.28
#